data_AF-A0A945XT08-F1
#
_entry.id   AF-A0A945XT08-F1
#
_cell.length_a   1.000
_cell.length_b   1.000
_cell.length_c   1.000
_cell.angle_alpha   90.00
_cell.angle_beta   90.00
_cell.angle_gamma   90.00
#
_symmetry.space_group_name_H-M   'P 1'
#
loop_
_entity.id
_entity.type
_entity.pdbx_description
1 polymer ?
#
loop_
_entity_poly.entity_id
_entity_poly.type
_entity_poly.pdbx_seq_one_letter_code
_entity_poly.pdbx_strand_id
1 'polypeptide(L)' 'MLRITFLLMSLYAATASAHGGGLDSNGGHNNRKTGEYHCHREPCLSTQQQVQSATKEATNSRLATWLAHPSCC' A
#
# COMPACT_ATOMS: atom_id res chain seq x y z
N MET A 1 -8.63 50.43 -3.57
CA MET A 1 -7.47 49.71 -4.14
C MET A 1 -6.93 48.66 -3.18
N LEU A 2 -6.52 49.04 -1.96
CA LEU A 2 -5.95 48.12 -0.96
C LEU A 2 -6.82 46.86 -0.64
N ARG A 3 -8.15 47.03 -0.62
CA ARG A 3 -9.12 45.92 -0.36
C ARG A 3 -9.10 44.82 -1.42
N ILE A 4 -8.94 45.18 -2.69
CA ILE A 4 -8.88 44.23 -3.81
C ILE A 4 -7.54 43.50 -3.79
N THR A 5 -6.46 44.22 -3.43
CA THR A 5 -5.12 43.64 -3.28
C THR A 5 -5.08 42.58 -2.18
N PHE A 6 -5.72 42.82 -1.03
CA PHE A 6 -5.83 41.82 0.04
C PHE A 6 -6.63 40.58 -0.38
N LEU A 7 -7.74 40.76 -1.10
CA LEU A 7 -8.54 39.66 -1.64
C LEU A 7 -7.74 38.78 -2.61
N LEU A 8 -7.01 39.39 -3.55
CA LEU A 8 -6.16 38.67 -4.51
C LEU A 8 -5.04 37.88 -3.83
N MET A 9 -4.43 38.40 -2.75
CA MET A 9 -3.38 37.71 -2.00
C MET A 9 -3.89 36.45 -1.28
N SER A 10 -5.10 36.49 -0.71
CA SER A 10 -5.69 35.32 -0.03
C SER A 10 -6.03 34.18 -0.99
N LEU A 11 -6.45 34.46 -2.23
CA LEU A 11 -6.75 33.43 -3.22
C LEU A 11 -5.48 32.67 -3.69
N TYR A 12 -4.31 33.30 -3.61
CA TYR A 12 -3.04 32.68 -4.02
C TYR A 12 -2.56 31.58 -3.05
N ALA A 13 -2.98 31.63 -1.78
CA ALA A 13 -2.53 30.67 -0.77
C ALA A 13 -3.12 29.25 -0.91
N ALA A 14 -4.08 29.03 -1.82
CA ALA A 14 -4.76 27.75 -1.96
C ALA A 14 -3.97 26.69 -2.77
N THR A 15 -2.82 27.02 -3.34
CA THR A 15 -2.03 26.10 -4.17
C THR A 15 -1.01 25.31 -3.34
N ALA A 16 -1.46 24.59 -2.32
CA ALA A 16 -0.60 23.65 -1.59
C ALA A 16 -0.77 22.25 -2.21
N SER A 17 0.23 21.79 -2.97
CA SER A 17 0.26 20.43 -3.49
C SER A 17 0.68 19.48 -2.36
N ALA A 18 -0.20 18.55 -1.98
CA ALA A 18 0.15 17.51 -1.04
C ALA A 18 1.14 16.54 -1.70
N HIS A 19 2.42 16.61 -1.33
CA HIS A 19 3.38 15.58 -1.69
C HIS A 19 3.08 14.30 -0.90
N GLY A 20 3.16 13.14 -1.56
CA GLY A 20 3.01 11.85 -0.87
C GLY A 20 4.10 11.65 0.18
N GLY A 21 3.74 11.04 1.32
CA GLY A 21 4.72 10.56 2.30
C GLY A 21 5.64 9.55 1.62
N GLY A 22 6.94 9.84 1.58
CA GLY A 22 7.91 9.17 0.71
C GLY A 22 7.82 7.64 0.73
N LEU A 23 7.99 7.03 -0.44
CA LEU A 23 8.11 5.59 -0.61
C LEU A 23 9.58 5.18 -0.65
N ASP A 24 9.86 3.93 -0.35
CA ASP A 24 11.17 3.33 -0.55
C ASP A 24 11.45 3.01 -2.04
N SER A 25 12.65 2.51 -2.31
CA SER A 25 13.08 2.12 -3.66
C SER A 25 12.27 0.98 -4.27
N ASN A 26 11.57 0.20 -3.46
CA ASN A 26 10.72 -0.89 -3.93
C ASN A 26 9.33 -0.39 -4.33
N GLY A 27 8.94 0.83 -3.92
CA GLY A 27 7.63 1.42 -4.20
C GLY A 27 6.60 1.20 -3.08
N GLY A 28 7.05 0.93 -1.85
CA GLY A 28 6.19 0.79 -0.67
C GLY A 28 6.67 1.63 0.52
N HIS A 29 6.10 1.40 1.70
CA HIS A 29 6.53 2.02 2.95
C HIS A 29 6.14 1.19 4.17
N ASN A 30 6.84 1.38 5.29
CA ASN A 30 6.48 0.76 6.58
C ASN A 30 5.56 1.69 7.38
N ASN A 31 4.45 1.14 7.87
CA ASN A 31 3.59 1.79 8.83
C ASN A 31 4.20 1.69 10.23
N ARG A 32 4.71 2.80 10.76
CA ARG A 32 5.38 2.83 12.07
C ARG A 32 4.47 2.44 13.25
N LYS A 33 3.15 2.53 13.10
CA LYS A 33 2.20 2.17 14.17
C LYS A 33 1.95 0.67 14.25
N THR A 34 1.79 0.02 13.09
CA THR A 34 1.42 -1.41 13.01
C THR A 34 2.62 -2.32 12.72
N GLY A 35 3.71 -1.77 12.17
CA GLY A 35 4.83 -2.53 11.65
C GLY A 35 4.58 -3.15 10.28
N GLU A 36 3.43 -2.89 9.65
CA GLU A 36 3.07 -3.46 8.35
C GLU A 36 3.74 -2.72 7.20
N TYR A 37 4.07 -3.46 6.14
CA TYR A 37 4.65 -2.90 4.93
C TYR A 37 3.58 -2.78 3.83
N HIS A 38 3.41 -1.58 3.28
CA HIS A 38 2.34 -1.22 2.35
C HIS A 38 2.90 -0.88 0.97
N CYS A 39 2.51 -1.64 -0.05
CA CYS A 39 2.88 -1.37 -1.43
C CYS A 39 1.99 -0.30 -2.07
N HIS A 40 2.60 0.66 -2.79
CA HIS A 40 1.89 1.70 -3.54
C HIS A 40 2.19 1.70 -5.03
N ARG A 41 3.37 1.19 -5.44
CA ARG A 41 3.84 1.23 -6.83
C ARG A 41 4.53 -0.08 -7.21
N GLU A 42 4.66 -0.34 -8.50
CA GLU A 42 5.55 -1.39 -9.01
C GLU A 42 7.01 -1.06 -8.64
N PRO A 43 7.84 -2.08 -8.37
CA PRO A 43 7.56 -3.53 -8.43
C PRO A 43 6.97 -4.15 -7.15
N CYS A 44 6.69 -3.35 -6.11
CA CYS A 44 6.18 -3.86 -4.83
C CYS A 44 4.89 -4.65 -4.98
N LEU A 45 3.92 -4.10 -5.72
CA LEU A 45 2.58 -4.68 -5.86
C LEU A 45 2.63 -6.06 -6.52
N SER A 46 3.30 -6.21 -7.67
CA SER A 46 3.47 -7.51 -8.33
C SER A 46 4.21 -8.52 -7.45
N THR A 47 5.25 -8.11 -6.73
CA THR A 47 5.98 -8.99 -5.80
C THR A 47 5.08 -9.48 -4.66
N GLN A 48 4.32 -8.58 -4.03
CA GLN A 48 3.36 -8.96 -2.98
C GLN A 48 2.28 -9.91 -3.52
N GLN A 49 1.75 -9.66 -4.72
CA GLN A 49 0.77 -10.53 -5.35
C GLN A 49 1.30 -11.94 -5.60
N GLN A 50 2.55 -12.07 -6.07
CA GLN A 50 3.21 -13.37 -6.29
C GLN A 50 3.36 -14.16 -4.99
N VAL A 51 3.75 -13.49 -3.89
CA VAL A 51 3.85 -14.13 -2.58
C VAL A 51 2.47 -14.59 -2.08
N GLN A 52 1.44 -13.75 -2.27
CA GLN A 52 0.08 -14.09 -1.88
C GLN A 52 -0.48 -15.26 -2.70
N SER A 53 -0.23 -15.32 -4.01
CA SER A 53 -0.67 -16.45 -4.83
C SER A 53 0.04 -17.74 -4.43
N ALA A 54 1.35 -17.71 -4.22
CA ALA A 54 2.10 -18.88 -3.76
C ALA A 54 1.61 -19.37 -2.39
N THR A 55 1.29 -18.45 -1.47
CA THR A 55 0.75 -18.81 -0.15
C THR A 55 -0.66 -19.41 -0.25
N LYS A 56 -1.52 -18.86 -1.11
CA LYS A 56 -2.85 -19.40 -1.38
C LYS A 56 -2.77 -20.78 -2.02
N GLU A 57 -1.88 -20.97 -2.97
CA GLU A 57 -1.63 -22.26 -3.61
C GLU A 57 -1.17 -23.29 -2.58
N ALA A 58 -0.14 -22.97 -1.78
CA ALA A 58 0.35 -23.86 -0.73
C ALA A 58 -0.75 -24.19 0.30
N THR A 59 -1.60 -23.22 0.65
CA THR A 59 -2.74 -23.43 1.55
C THR A 59 -3.77 -24.34 0.91
N ASN A 60 -4.10 -24.13 -0.37
CA ASN A 60 -5.05 -24.97 -1.10
C ASN A 60 -4.53 -26.40 -1.24
N SER A 61 -3.24 -26.58 -1.56
CA SER A 61 -2.61 -27.90 -1.60
C SER A 61 -2.67 -28.58 -0.23
N ARG A 62 -2.35 -27.85 0.85
CA ARG A 62 -2.47 -28.37 2.21
C ARG A 62 -3.90 -28.79 2.53
N LEU A 63 -4.89 -27.95 2.23
CA LEU A 63 -6.31 -28.26 2.43
C LEU A 63 -6.75 -29.48 1.62
N ALA A 64 -6.31 -29.61 0.36
CA ALA A 64 -6.59 -30.76 -0.47
C ALA A 64 -6.00 -32.06 0.13
N THR A 65 -4.79 -32.00 0.70
CA THR A 65 -4.20 -33.13 1.42
C THR A 65 -5.00 -33.50 2.66
N TRP A 66 -5.40 -32.52 3.49
CA TRP A 66 -6.26 -32.76 4.67
C TRP A 66 -7.60 -33.37 4.31
N LEU A 67 -8.25 -32.90 3.24
CA LEU A 67 -9.53 -33.44 2.78
C LEU A 67 -9.40 -34.87 2.27
N ALA A 68 -8.30 -35.21 1.60
CA ALA A 68 -8.04 -36.56 1.11
C ALA A 68 -7.70 -37.54 2.26
N HIS A 69 -7.04 -37.06 3.31
CA HIS A 69 -6.56 -37.89 4.43
C HIS A 69 -6.78 -37.17 5.78
N PRO A 70 -8.01 -37.16 6.32
CA PRO A 70 -8.35 -36.43 7.54
C PRO A 70 -7.68 -36.97 8.81
N SER A 71 -7.05 -38.14 8.73
CA SER A 71 -6.41 -38.84 9.86
C SER A 71 -4.95 -38.47 10.09
N CYS A 72 -4.32 -37.67 9.22
CA CYS A 72 -2.92 -37.27 9.37
C CYS A 72 -2.79 -36.03 10.27
N CYS A 73 -2.88 -36.24 11.57
CA CYS A 73 -2.15 -35.46 12.58
C CYS A 73 -0.90 -36.25 13.01
#